data_AF-A0A7V6DZ20-F1
#
_entry.id   AF-A0A7V6DZ20-F1
#
_cell.length_a   1.000
_cell.length_b   1.000
_cell.length_c   1.000
_cell.angle_alpha   90.00
_cell.angle_beta   90.00
_cell.angle_gamma   90.00
#
_symmetry.space_group_name_H-M   'P 1'
#
loop_
_entity.id
_entity.type
_entity.pdbx_description
1 polymer ?
#
loop_
_entity_poly.entity_id
_entity_poly.type
_entity_poly.pdbx_seq_one_letter_code
_entity_poly.pdbx_strand_id
1 'polypeptide(L)' 'MNEFSVLVLIVSILAISFLVERTLAWLNYRHWSEILPAELNDVYDAEAYLKSQRYKKENDRLEMVTSSFSFLLTLAMFVF' A
#
# COMPACT_ATOMS: atom_id res chain seq x y z
N MET A 1 -22.78 -15.93 -20.85
CA MET A 1 -22.01 -15.83 -19.61
C MET A 1 -22.94 -16.12 -18.45
N ASN A 2 -22.52 -16.99 -17.52
CA ASN A 2 -23.29 -17.24 -16.29
C ASN A 2 -22.98 -16.12 -15.27
N GLU A 3 -23.93 -15.77 -14.41
CA GLU A 3 -23.78 -14.78 -13.35
C GLU A 3 -22.60 -15.12 -12.43
N PHE A 4 -22.46 -16.39 -12.08
CA PHE A 4 -21.34 -16.92 -11.30
C PHE A 4 -19.97 -16.62 -11.97
N SER A 5 -19.89 -16.75 -13.29
CA SER A 5 -18.65 -16.48 -14.04
C SER A 5 -18.28 -14.99 -14.00
N VAL A 6 -19.26 -14.09 -14.00
CA VAL A 6 -19.03 -12.64 -13.90
C VAL A 6 -18.53 -12.27 -12.50
N LEU A 7 -19.14 -12.82 -11.44
CA LEU A 7 -18.72 -12.59 -10.07
C LEU A 7 -17.26 -13.04 -9.84
N VAL A 8 -16.92 -14.26 -10.27
CA VAL A 8 -15.55 -14.79 -10.16
C VAL A 8 -14.55 -13.91 -10.92
N LEU A 9 -14.92 -13.42 -12.11
CA LEU A 9 -14.06 -12.52 -12.87
C LEU A 9 -13.77 -11.22 -12.11
N ILE A 10 -14.81 -10.58 -11.56
CA ILE A 10 -14.69 -9.32 -10.81
C ILE A 10 -13.81 -9.53 -9.57
N VAL A 11 -14.10 -10.56 -8.77
CA VAL A 11 -13.34 -10.88 -7.55
C VAL A 11 -11.87 -11.17 -7.89
N SER A 12 -11.61 -11.87 -8.97
CA SER A 12 -10.24 -12.18 -9.42
C SER A 12 -9.47 -10.90 -9.79
N ILE A 13 -10.09 -9.98 -10.52
CA ILE A 13 -9.47 -8.71 -10.90
C ILE A 13 -9.17 -7.88 -9.65
N LEU A 14 -10.12 -7.78 -8.72
CA LEU A 14 -9.92 -7.06 -7.45
C LEU A 14 -8.78 -7.67 -6.63
N ALA A 15 -8.73 -8.99 -6.51
CA ALA A 15 -7.68 -9.69 -5.79
C ALA A 15 -6.30 -9.45 -6.41
N ILE A 16 -6.18 -9.53 -7.74
CA ILE A 16 -4.93 -9.27 -8.44
C ILE A 16 -4.50 -7.81 -8.24
N SER A 17 -5.42 -6.84 -8.36
CA SER A 17 -5.12 -5.42 -8.12
C SER A 17 -4.57 -5.19 -6.71
N PHE A 18 -5.27 -5.74 -5.71
CA PHE A 18 -4.85 -5.63 -4.31
C PHE A 18 -3.46 -6.24 -4.09
N LEU A 19 -3.19 -7.42 -4.65
CA LEU A 19 -1.88 -8.08 -4.55
C LEU A 19 -0.76 -7.24 -5.20
N VAL A 20 -1.00 -6.66 -6.37
CA VAL A 20 -0.03 -5.80 -7.05
C VAL A 20 0.27 -4.56 -6.20
N GLU A 21 -0.76 -3.88 -5.70
CA GLU A 21 -0.60 -2.71 -4.84
C GLU A 21 0.16 -3.05 -3.54
N ARG A 22 -0.18 -4.16 -2.89
CA ARG A 22 0.53 -4.59 -1.67
C ARG A 22 1.98 -4.96 -1.96
N THR A 23 2.26 -5.57 -3.10
CA THR A 23 3.63 -5.89 -3.52
C THR A 23 4.44 -4.62 -3.76
N LEU A 24 3.88 -3.63 -4.45
CA LEU A 24 4.53 -2.34 -4.68
C LEU A 24 4.76 -1.56 -3.38
N ALA A 25 3.76 -1.55 -2.47
CA ALA A 25 3.90 -0.93 -1.16
C ALA A 25 5.03 -1.58 -0.34
N TRP A 26 5.13 -2.92 -0.37
CA TRP A 26 6.21 -3.64 0.30
C TRP A 26 7.59 -3.33 -0.30
N LEU A 27 7.69 -3.27 -1.62
CA LEU A 27 8.93 -2.90 -2.31
C LEU A 27 9.36 -1.46 -1.96
N ASN A 28 8.42 -0.51 -1.95
CA ASN A 28 8.68 0.87 -1.56
C ASN A 28 9.15 0.97 -0.11
N TYR A 29 8.48 0.28 0.81
CA TYR A 29 8.88 0.22 2.21
C TYR A 29 10.32 -0.30 2.38
N ARG A 30 10.68 -1.34 1.63
CA ARG A 30 12.02 -1.94 1.68
C ARG A 30 13.11 -1.03 1.10
N HIS A 31 12.78 -0.20 0.11
CA HIS A 31 13.75 0.64 -0.59
C HIS A 31 13.99 1.99 0.09
N TRP A 32 13.23 2.34 1.14
CA TRP A 32 13.43 3.59 1.84
C TRP A 32 14.72 3.61 2.66
N SER A 33 15.46 4.70 2.47
CA SER A 33 16.67 5.02 3.22
C SER A 33 16.36 6.10 4.26
N GLU A 34 16.89 5.92 5.46
CA GLU A 34 16.92 6.95 6.50
C GLU A 34 18.00 8.00 6.23
N ILE A 35 18.86 7.78 5.23
CA ILE A 35 19.96 8.68 4.87
C ILE A 35 19.45 9.69 3.84
N LEU A 36 19.61 10.98 4.14
CA LEU A 36 19.33 12.07 3.20
C LEU A 36 20.40 12.07 2.08
N PRO A 37 20.00 11.97 0.80
CA PRO A 37 20.94 12.05 -0.32
C PRO A 37 21.63 13.41 -0.37
N ALA A 38 22.92 13.42 -0.72
CA ALA A 38 23.72 14.64 -0.77
C ALA A 38 23.14 15.70 -1.73
N GLU A 39 22.49 15.25 -2.81
CA GLU A 39 21.81 16.12 -3.80
C GLU A 39 20.61 16.89 -3.21
N LEU A 40 20.05 16.42 -2.09
CA LEU A 40 18.86 16.99 -1.45
C LEU A 40 19.17 17.80 -0.19
N ASN A 41 20.43 17.87 0.23
CA ASN A 41 20.87 18.60 1.43
C ASN A 41 20.58 20.12 1.37
N ASP A 42 20.58 20.70 0.17
CA ASP A 42 20.33 22.14 -0.03
C ASP A 42 18.82 22.47 -0.03
N VAL A 43 17.95 21.45 -0.11
CA VAL A 43 16.49 21.59 -0.20
C VAL A 43 15.80 21.18 1.11
N TYR A 44 16.35 20.18 1.79
CA TYR A 44 15.74 19.59 2.98
C TYR A 44 16.65 19.70 4.21
N ASP A 45 16.05 20.12 5.32
CA ASP A 45 16.65 19.96 6.64
C ASP A 45 16.69 18.47 7.03
N ALA A 46 17.84 18.02 7.55
CA ALA A 46 18.08 16.62 7.87
C ALA A 46 17.17 16.10 9.00
N GLU A 47 16.87 16.92 10.01
CA GLU A 47 15.97 16.51 11.10
C GLU A 47 14.52 16.41 10.62
N ALA A 48 14.09 17.37 9.79
CA ALA A 48 12.77 17.36 9.18
C ALA A 48 12.58 16.16 8.24
N TYR A 49 13.61 15.80 7.46
CA TYR A 49 13.62 14.61 6.61
C TYR A 49 13.50 13.33 7.43
N LEU A 50 14.33 13.16 8.47
CA LEU A 50 14.23 12.00 9.35
C LEU A 50 12.87 11.90 10.03
N LYS A 51 12.27 13.04 10.41
CA LYS A 51 10.92 13.07 10.99
C LYS A 51 9.86 12.64 9.98
N SER A 52 9.92 13.10 8.73
CA SER A 52 8.95 12.71 7.69
C SER A 52 9.08 11.23 7.33
N GLN A 53 10.31 10.70 7.26
CA GLN A 53 10.56 9.28 7.02
C GLN A 53 9.97 8.39 8.13
N ARG A 54 10.17 8.75 9.40
CA ARG A 54 9.56 8.02 10.53
C ARG A 54 8.04 8.06 10.49
N TYR A 55 7.46 9.23 10.22
CA TYR A 55 6.01 9.37 10.09
C TYR A 55 5.45 8.49 8.97
N LYS A 56 6.11 8.49 7.81
CA LYS A 56 5.73 7.67 6.67
C LYS A 56 5.78 6.17 7.00
N LYS A 57 6.82 5.71 7.70
CA LYS A 57 6.98 4.32 8.15
C LYS A 57 5.80 3.85 9.01
N GLU A 58 5.41 4.65 9.99
CA GLU A 58 4.25 4.34 10.85
C GLU A 58 2.94 4.37 10.07
N ASN A 59 2.77 5.35 9.17
CA ASN A 59 1.58 5.46 8.34
C ASN A 59 1.44 4.26 7.39
N ASP A 60 2.52 3.80 6.77
CA ASP A 60 2.52 2.65 5.87
C ASP A 60 2.11 1.35 6.60
N ARG A 61 2.53 1.19 7.86
CA ARG A 61 2.09 0.07 8.70
C ARG A 61 0.58 0.12 8.95
N LEU A 62 0.05 1.30 9.27
CA LEU A 62 -1.39 1.48 9.45
C LEU A 62 -2.15 1.26 8.14
N GLU A 63 -1.64 1.78 7.02
CA GLU A 63 -2.20 1.60 5.69
C GLU A 63 -2.30 0.12 5.32
N MET A 64 -1.30 -0.69 5.67
CA MET A 64 -1.33 -2.14 5.43
C MET A 64 -2.48 -2.83 6.16
N VAL A 65 -2.76 -2.45 7.41
CA VAL A 65 -3.87 -3.01 8.20
C VAL A 65 -5.21 -2.55 7.64
N THR A 66 -5.37 -1.24 7.41
CA THR A 66 -6.65 -0.67 6.94
C THR A 66 -6.99 -1.10 5.53
N SER A 67 -6.03 -1.16 4.61
CA SER A 67 -6.24 -1.65 3.24
C SER A 67 -6.66 -3.12 3.22
N SER A 68 -6.03 -3.97 4.05
CA SER A 68 -6.38 -5.39 4.14
C SER A 68 -7.80 -5.58 4.72
N PHE A 69 -8.15 -4.82 5.76
CA PHE A 69 -9.49 -4.85 6.33
C PHE A 69 -10.55 -4.39 5.30
N SER A 70 -10.32 -3.27 4.63
CA SER A 70 -11.22 -2.75 3.60
C SER A 70 -11.40 -3.73 2.44
N PHE A 71 -10.31 -4.38 2.00
CA PHE A 71 -10.39 -5.39 0.95
C PHE A 71 -11.24 -6.60 1.36
N LEU A 72 -11.05 -7.13 2.58
CA LEU A 72 -11.88 -8.22 3.11
C LEU A 72 -13.35 -7.81 3.25
N LEU A 73 -13.62 -6.58 3.68
CA LEU A 73 -14.97 -6.05 3.75
C LEU A 73 -15.62 -5.96 2.37
N THR A 74 -14.90 -5.45 1.37
CA THR A 74 -15.36 -5.43 -0.02
C THR A 74 -15.66 -6.84 -0.52
N LEU A 75 -14.77 -7.82 -0.29
CA LEU A 75 -15.03 -9.20 -0.67
C LEU A 75 -16.27 -9.78 0.02
N ALA A 76 -16.48 -9.49 1.30
CA ALA A 76 -17.67 -9.91 2.02
C ALA A 76 -18.94 -9.35 1.37
N MET A 77 -18.94 -8.06 0.97
CA MET A 77 -20.08 -7.45 0.27
C MET A 77 -20.40 -8.08 -1.09
N PHE A 78 -19.42 -8.68 -1.77
CA PHE A 78 -19.67 -9.37 -3.05
C PHE A 78 -20.20 -10.79 -2.86
N VAL A 79 -20.00 -11.40 -1.69
CA VAL A 79 -20.37 -12.80 -1.40
C VAL A 79 -21.68 -12.92 -0.62
N PHE A 80 -22.03 -11.92 0.19
CA PHE A 80 -23.26 -11.85 1.01
C PHE A 80 -24.27 -10.86 0.43
#